data_AF-A0A7M5X1Y6-F1
#
_entry.id   AF-A0A7M5X1Y6-F1
#
_cell.length_a   1.000
_cell.length_b   1.000
_cell.length_c   1.000
_cell.angle_alpha   90.00
_cell.angle_beta   90.00
_cell.angle_gamma   90.00
#
_symmetry.space_group_name_H-M   'P 1'
#
loop_
_entity.id
_entity.type
_entity.pdbx_description
1 polymer ?
#
loop_
_entity_poly.entity_id
_entity_poly.type
_entity_poly.pdbx_seq_one_letter_code
_entity_poly.pdbx_strand_id
1 'polypeptide(L)'
;MEEKDSFFKNIAETGQSIAILRLIPPYNDKCISVKSKIKRVLFNKFYDKKYNDENNFKYHKLIQESVTKYISLSITEEDVNLIEQHTREQAKSNLWFEARAGVITASKFRQACHSDVSQPSKSLIMQICYPQIEMHKFTSNATTYGCDNEKVALSYLEVYLNHEHRDAKITESGLIRSSEFPFLGASPDGLLLDCSCCKESYVIEIKCPIKCKEKSPTDLAKTDTK
;
A
#
# COMPACT_ATOMS: atom_id res chain seq x y z
N MET A 1 -23.16 -22.41 33.04
CA MET A 1 -22.53 -21.46 32.09
C MET A 1 -21.15 -21.06 32.61
N GLU A 2 -21.06 -20.64 33.86
CA GLU A 2 -19.82 -20.26 34.56
C GLU A 2 -18.69 -21.31 34.51
N GLU A 3 -19.02 -22.60 34.60
CA GLU A 3 -18.02 -23.68 34.65
C GLU A 3 -17.25 -23.85 33.33
N LYS A 4 -17.93 -23.66 32.19
CA LYS A 4 -17.29 -23.69 30.86
C LYS A 4 -16.40 -22.47 30.65
N ASP A 5 -16.86 -21.29 31.06
CA ASP A 5 -16.10 -20.06 30.89
C ASP A 5 -14.85 -20.06 31.77
N SER A 6 -14.93 -20.59 32.99
CA SER A 6 -13.77 -20.81 33.87
C SER A 6 -12.78 -21.82 33.29
N PHE A 7 -13.26 -22.89 32.66
CA PHE A 7 -12.40 -23.88 32.02
C PHE A 7 -11.59 -23.27 30.86
N PHE A 8 -12.24 -22.53 29.95
CA PHE A 8 -11.53 -21.90 28.83
C PHE A 8 -10.59 -20.78 29.28
N LYS A 9 -10.95 -20.05 30.33
CA LYS A 9 -10.09 -19.03 30.94
C LYS A 9 -8.80 -19.64 31.50
N ASN A 10 -8.92 -20.69 32.30
CA ASN A 10 -7.76 -21.40 32.88
C ASN A 10 -6.84 -21.96 31.78
N ILE A 11 -7.41 -22.49 30.69
CA ILE A 11 -6.62 -22.97 29.55
C ILE A 11 -5.91 -21.81 28.85
N ALA A 12 -6.57 -20.68 28.63
CA ALA A 12 -5.96 -19.52 27.99
C ALA A 12 -4.80 -18.93 28.82
N GLU A 13 -4.89 -18.98 30.14
CA GLU A 13 -3.85 -18.53 31.08
C GLU A 13 -2.59 -19.41 31.05
N THR A 14 -2.67 -20.67 30.58
CA THR A 14 -1.49 -21.54 30.42
C THR A 14 -0.53 -21.09 29.33
N GLY A 15 -0.95 -20.18 28.44
CA GLY A 15 -0.15 -19.68 27.32
C GLY A 15 0.04 -20.68 26.17
N GLN A 16 -0.48 -21.90 26.27
CA GLN A 16 -0.36 -22.92 25.22
C GLN A 16 -1.35 -22.63 24.06
N SER A 17 -0.85 -22.70 22.81
CA SER A 17 -1.69 -22.55 21.61
C SER A 17 -2.54 -23.82 21.39
N ILE A 18 -3.73 -23.85 21.98
CA ILE A 18 -4.65 -24.99 21.90
C ILE A 18 -5.72 -24.74 20.83
N ALA A 19 -6.01 -25.76 20.00
CA ALA A 19 -6.90 -25.65 18.84
C ALA A 19 -8.33 -25.20 19.19
N ILE A 20 -8.87 -25.64 20.34
CA ILE A 20 -10.24 -25.30 20.75
C ILE A 20 -10.42 -23.81 21.08
N LEU A 21 -9.38 -23.15 21.63
CA LEU A 21 -9.40 -21.72 21.91
C LEU A 21 -9.49 -20.88 20.62
N ARG A 22 -9.14 -21.45 19.47
CA ARG A 22 -9.23 -20.79 18.15
C ARG A 22 -10.66 -20.63 17.64
N LEU A 23 -11.63 -21.29 18.28
CA LEU A 23 -13.05 -21.27 17.87
C LEU A 23 -13.93 -20.49 18.86
N ILE A 24 -13.40 -20.10 20.02
CA ILE A 24 -14.19 -19.57 21.14
C ILE A 24 -13.83 -18.09 21.38
N PRO A 25 -14.75 -17.14 21.17
CA PRO A 25 -14.56 -15.75 21.60
C PRO A 25 -14.42 -15.64 23.13
N PRO A 26 -13.57 -14.75 23.68
CA PRO A 26 -12.64 -13.85 22.99
C PRO A 26 -11.28 -14.49 22.64
N TYR A 27 -11.04 -15.75 23.02
CA TYR A 27 -9.73 -16.40 22.89
C TYR A 27 -9.29 -16.65 21.44
N ASN A 28 -10.24 -16.64 20.50
CA ASN A 28 -9.97 -16.83 19.07
C ASN A 28 -9.38 -15.60 18.37
N ASP A 29 -9.27 -14.45 19.01
CA ASP A 29 -8.75 -13.21 18.42
C ASP A 29 -7.30 -13.37 17.92
N LYS A 30 -6.52 -14.24 18.57
CA LYS A 30 -5.15 -14.62 18.16
C LYS A 30 -5.12 -15.52 16.91
N CYS A 31 -6.23 -16.14 16.53
CA CYS A 31 -6.34 -17.06 15.39
C CYS A 31 -7.12 -16.52 14.20
N ILE A 32 -7.55 -15.26 14.23
CA ILE A 32 -8.04 -14.59 13.04
C ILE A 32 -6.88 -14.49 12.05
N SER A 33 -7.04 -15.10 10.87
CA SER A 33 -6.01 -15.08 9.83
C SER A 33 -5.64 -13.63 9.47
N VAL A 34 -4.37 -13.36 9.19
CA VAL A 34 -3.92 -12.02 8.79
C VAL A 34 -4.71 -11.51 7.58
N LYS A 35 -5.01 -12.39 6.63
CA LYS A 35 -5.84 -12.06 5.47
C LYS A 35 -7.25 -11.61 5.88
N SER A 36 -7.84 -12.22 6.90
CA SER A 36 -9.13 -11.80 7.45
C SER A 36 -9.06 -10.45 8.17
N LYS A 37 -7.95 -10.16 8.86
CA LYS A 37 -7.71 -8.85 9.51
C LYS A 37 -7.59 -7.75 8.45
N ILE A 38 -6.72 -7.93 7.46
CA ILE A 38 -6.52 -6.96 6.37
C ILE A 38 -7.83 -6.74 5.60
N LYS A 39 -8.58 -7.81 5.28
CA LYS A 39 -9.88 -7.69 4.59
C LYS A 39 -10.91 -6.78 5.27
N ARG A 40 -10.84 -6.59 6.59
CA ARG A 40 -11.75 -5.71 7.32
C ARG A 40 -11.48 -4.22 7.05
N VAL A 41 -10.23 -3.87 6.75
CA VAL A 41 -9.77 -2.50 6.53
C VAL A 41 -9.61 -2.14 5.05
N LEU A 42 -9.99 -3.06 4.15
CA LEU A 42 -9.95 -2.83 2.70
C LEU A 42 -11.10 -1.96 2.20
N PHE A 43 -10.78 -1.15 1.20
CA PHE A 43 -11.69 -0.20 0.56
C PHE A 43 -12.28 -0.74 -0.77
N ASN A 44 -12.02 -2.01 -1.08
CA ASN A 44 -12.39 -2.68 -2.34
C ASN A 44 -13.90 -2.73 -2.66
N LYS A 45 -14.76 -2.28 -1.74
CA LYS A 45 -16.22 -2.17 -1.91
C LYS A 45 -16.70 -0.76 -2.27
N PHE A 46 -15.81 0.21 -2.43
CA PHE A 46 -16.21 1.60 -2.68
C PHE A 46 -16.75 1.85 -4.08
N TYR A 47 -16.42 1.01 -5.05
CA TYR A 47 -17.08 1.01 -6.35
C TYR A 47 -17.89 -0.28 -6.53
N ASP A 48 -19.13 -0.10 -6.97
CA ASP A 48 -20.06 -1.15 -7.35
C ASP A 48 -20.34 -1.04 -8.86
N LYS A 49 -20.30 -2.15 -9.59
CA LYS A 49 -20.55 -2.18 -11.04
C LYS A 49 -21.90 -1.60 -11.43
N LYS A 50 -22.88 -1.55 -10.52
CA LYS A 50 -24.17 -0.87 -10.76
C LYS A 50 -24.03 0.61 -11.09
N TYR A 51 -22.95 1.25 -10.63
CA TYR A 51 -22.64 2.64 -10.96
C TYR A 51 -21.97 2.77 -12.35
N ASN A 52 -21.72 1.66 -13.06
CA ASN A 52 -21.15 1.74 -14.40
C ASN A 52 -22.18 2.01 -15.50
N ASP A 53 -23.48 1.84 -15.19
CA ASP A 53 -24.61 2.12 -16.07
C ASP A 53 -24.83 3.64 -16.19
N GLU A 54 -24.79 4.15 -17.42
CA GLU A 54 -24.96 5.58 -17.73
C GLU A 54 -26.30 6.14 -17.23
N ASN A 55 -27.32 5.29 -17.10
CA ASN A 55 -28.62 5.69 -16.56
C ASN A 55 -28.63 5.82 -15.02
N ASN A 56 -27.65 5.23 -14.32
CA ASN A 56 -27.55 5.19 -12.86
C ASN A 56 -26.32 5.94 -12.30
N PHE A 57 -25.36 6.35 -13.13
CA PHE A 57 -24.16 7.07 -12.72
C PHE A 57 -24.44 8.56 -12.51
N LYS A 58 -25.12 8.88 -11.41
CA LYS A 58 -25.35 10.26 -10.97
C LYS A 58 -24.24 10.68 -10.01
N TYR A 59 -23.25 11.45 -10.50
CA TYR A 59 -22.11 11.95 -9.69
C TYR A 59 -22.52 12.55 -8.34
N HIS A 60 -23.61 13.33 -8.29
CA HIS A 60 -24.09 13.93 -7.05
C HIS A 60 -24.43 12.87 -5.97
N LYS A 61 -24.94 11.70 -6.37
CA LYS A 61 -25.27 10.61 -5.46
C LYS A 61 -24.00 9.95 -4.91
N LEU A 62 -22.97 9.81 -5.75
CA LEU A 62 -21.67 9.29 -5.34
C LEU A 62 -20.97 10.23 -4.34
N ILE A 63 -21.09 11.55 -4.53
CA ILE A 63 -20.56 12.54 -3.58
C ILE A 63 -21.27 12.43 -2.22
N GLN A 64 -22.59 12.27 -2.19
CA GLN A 64 -23.32 12.08 -0.93
C GLN A 64 -22.93 10.78 -0.21
N GLU A 65 -22.82 9.67 -0.95
CA GLU A 65 -22.37 8.39 -0.40
C GLU A 65 -20.90 8.45 0.06
N SER A 66 -20.03 9.18 -0.65
CA SER A 66 -18.61 9.29 -0.30
C SER A 66 -18.40 10.07 0.99
N VAL A 67 -19.14 11.15 1.23
CA VAL A 67 -19.08 11.91 2.50
C VAL A 67 -19.44 11.03 3.69
N THR A 68 -20.50 10.22 3.57
CA THR A 68 -20.93 9.33 4.64
C THR A 68 -19.89 8.24 4.90
N LYS A 69 -19.35 7.63 3.83
CA LYS A 69 -18.31 6.61 3.94
C LYS A 69 -17.01 7.18 4.50
N TYR A 70 -16.63 8.40 4.09
CA TYR A 70 -15.42 9.10 4.52
C TYR A 70 -15.36 9.23 6.04
N ILE A 71 -16.47 9.65 6.67
CA ILE A 71 -16.55 9.82 8.13
C ILE A 71 -16.33 8.48 8.86
N SER A 72 -16.72 7.36 8.25
CA SER A 72 -16.53 6.02 8.82
C SER A 72 -15.14 5.43 8.56
N LEU A 73 -14.29 6.10 7.78
CA LEU A 73 -12.94 5.61 7.50
C LEU A 73 -12.05 5.83 8.71
N SER A 74 -11.69 4.73 9.36
CA SER A 74 -10.64 4.71 10.36
C SER A 74 -9.75 3.49 10.13
N ILE A 75 -8.46 3.66 10.37
CA ILE A 75 -7.47 2.59 10.34
C ILE A 75 -6.49 2.85 11.49
N THR A 76 -6.09 1.80 12.18
CA THR A 76 -5.13 1.90 13.29
C THR A 76 -3.69 1.83 12.76
N GLU A 77 -2.72 2.29 13.56
CA GLU A 77 -1.30 2.12 13.22
C GLU A 77 -0.93 0.63 13.12
N GLU A 78 -1.56 -0.23 13.94
CA GLU A 78 -1.38 -1.68 13.85
C GLU A 78 -1.87 -2.23 12.50
N ASP A 79 -2.99 -1.74 11.99
CA ASP A 79 -3.51 -2.13 10.68
C ASP A 79 -2.60 -1.65 9.55
N VAL A 80 -2.08 -0.41 9.63
CA VAL A 80 -1.13 0.14 8.65
C VAL A 80 0.13 -0.73 8.59
N ASN A 81 0.72 -1.04 9.75
CA ASN A 81 1.89 -1.89 9.85
C ASN A 81 1.62 -3.31 9.32
N LEU A 82 0.45 -3.87 9.62
CA LEU A 82 0.06 -5.19 9.14
C LEU A 82 -0.07 -5.23 7.62
N ILE A 83 -0.70 -4.20 7.02
CA ILE A 83 -0.82 -4.07 5.56
C ILE A 83 0.55 -3.94 4.93
N GLU A 84 1.40 -3.04 5.44
CA GLU A 84 2.76 -2.82 4.92
C GLU A 84 3.53 -4.15 4.88
N GLN A 85 3.65 -4.83 6.03
CA GLN A 85 4.43 -6.06 6.17
C GLN A 85 3.97 -7.17 5.20
N HIS A 86 2.66 -7.32 5.00
CA HIS A 86 2.10 -8.40 4.17
C HIS A 86 1.99 -8.02 2.70
N THR A 87 2.43 -6.82 2.33
CA THR A 87 2.36 -6.34 0.94
C THR A 87 3.71 -5.86 0.41
N ARG A 88 4.83 -6.17 1.09
CA ARG A 88 6.21 -5.87 0.67
C ARG A 88 6.62 -6.45 -0.67
N GLU A 89 6.00 -7.56 -1.09
CA GLU A 89 6.20 -8.13 -2.43
C GLU A 89 5.55 -7.30 -3.55
N GLN A 90 4.82 -6.24 -3.18
CA GLN A 90 4.18 -5.25 -4.06
C GLN A 90 3.44 -5.90 -5.24
N ALA A 91 3.86 -5.63 -6.48
CA ALA A 91 3.20 -6.08 -7.69
C ALA A 91 3.20 -7.61 -7.88
N LYS A 92 3.95 -8.37 -7.08
CA LYS A 92 3.90 -9.84 -7.06
C LYS A 92 2.79 -10.38 -6.14
N SER A 93 2.20 -9.53 -5.30
CA SER A 93 1.19 -9.89 -4.31
C SER A 93 -0.21 -9.44 -4.73
N ASN A 94 -1.13 -10.40 -4.88
CA ASN A 94 -2.55 -10.10 -5.11
C ASN A 94 -3.15 -9.26 -3.96
N LEU A 95 -2.67 -9.50 -2.74
CA LEU A 95 -3.10 -8.75 -1.56
C LEU A 95 -2.71 -7.28 -1.66
N TRP A 96 -1.57 -6.95 -2.27
CA TRP A 96 -1.17 -5.56 -2.50
C TRP A 96 -2.15 -4.84 -3.44
N PHE A 97 -2.61 -5.49 -4.51
CA PHE A 97 -3.66 -4.92 -5.37
C PHE A 97 -4.99 -4.75 -4.60
N GLU A 98 -5.41 -5.77 -3.84
CA GLU A 98 -6.60 -5.68 -2.98
C GLU A 98 -6.50 -4.54 -1.96
N ALA A 99 -5.32 -4.33 -1.37
CA ALA A 99 -5.01 -3.30 -0.38
C ALA A 99 -5.05 -1.87 -0.94
N ARG A 100 -4.73 -1.72 -2.23
CA ARG A 100 -4.73 -0.42 -2.93
C ARG A 100 -6.09 -0.01 -3.44
N ALA A 101 -7.04 -0.94 -3.55
CA ALA A 101 -8.36 -0.66 -4.10
C ALA A 101 -9.09 0.38 -3.24
N GLY A 102 -9.41 1.54 -3.80
CA GLY A 102 -10.03 2.67 -3.11
C GLY A 102 -9.04 3.61 -2.40
N VAL A 103 -7.73 3.39 -2.54
CA VAL A 103 -6.67 4.25 -1.99
C VAL A 103 -6.07 5.10 -3.11
N ILE A 104 -6.02 6.42 -2.91
CA ILE A 104 -5.31 7.36 -3.77
C ILE A 104 -3.82 7.22 -3.48
N THR A 105 -3.15 6.42 -4.30
CA THR A 105 -1.71 6.19 -4.13
C THR A 105 -0.87 7.31 -4.72
N ALA A 106 0.38 7.46 -4.25
CA ALA A 106 1.31 8.49 -4.71
C ALA A 106 1.38 8.64 -6.25
N SER A 107 1.43 7.53 -6.99
CA SER A 107 1.48 7.54 -8.47
C SER A 107 0.22 8.08 -9.16
N LYS A 108 -0.91 8.15 -8.46
CA LYS A 108 -2.19 8.70 -8.94
C LYS A 108 -2.55 10.03 -8.26
N PHE A 109 -1.84 10.42 -7.19
CA PHE A 109 -2.15 11.60 -6.38
C PHE A 109 -2.21 12.88 -7.21
N ARG A 110 -1.21 13.11 -8.06
CA ARG A 110 -1.19 14.28 -8.97
C ARG A 110 -2.43 14.33 -9.87
N GLN A 111 -2.85 13.19 -10.42
CA GLN A 111 -4.02 13.13 -11.30
C GLN A 111 -5.32 13.40 -10.52
N ALA A 112 -5.41 12.91 -9.28
CA ALA A 112 -6.54 13.19 -8.40
C ALA A 112 -6.66 14.68 -8.07
N CYS A 113 -5.54 15.35 -7.71
CA CYS A 113 -5.54 16.79 -7.40
C CYS A 113 -5.90 17.69 -8.59
N HIS A 114 -5.63 17.24 -9.83
CA HIS A 114 -5.92 18.00 -11.04
C HIS A 114 -7.26 17.59 -11.70
N SER A 115 -8.01 16.68 -11.08
CA SER A 115 -9.33 16.31 -11.57
C SER A 115 -10.38 17.31 -11.07
N ASP A 116 -11.33 17.65 -11.92
CA ASP A 116 -12.50 18.44 -11.51
C ASP A 116 -13.33 17.61 -10.53
N VAL A 117 -13.55 18.12 -9.32
CA VAL A 117 -14.33 17.43 -8.26
C VAL A 117 -15.81 17.30 -8.65
N SER A 118 -16.31 18.21 -9.49
CA SER A 118 -17.68 18.15 -10.00
C SER A 118 -17.86 17.11 -11.13
N GLN A 119 -16.77 16.79 -11.84
CA GLN A 119 -16.75 15.82 -12.95
C GLN A 119 -15.42 15.03 -13.00
N PRO A 120 -15.10 14.22 -11.96
CA PRO A 120 -13.82 13.54 -11.89
C PRO A 120 -13.75 12.45 -12.96
N SER A 121 -12.57 12.26 -13.56
CA SER A 121 -12.41 11.29 -14.64
C SER A 121 -12.86 9.87 -14.24
N LYS A 122 -13.83 9.31 -14.98
CA LYS A 122 -14.31 7.93 -14.78
C LYS A 122 -13.16 6.92 -14.88
N SER A 123 -12.20 7.15 -15.78
CA SER A 123 -11.04 6.26 -15.91
C SER A 123 -10.16 6.29 -14.67
N LEU A 124 -9.92 7.47 -14.09
CA LEU A 124 -9.15 7.60 -12.85
C LEU A 124 -9.84 6.92 -11.66
N ILE A 125 -11.16 7.11 -11.53
CA ILE A 125 -11.97 6.44 -10.49
C ILE A 125 -11.85 4.92 -10.64
N MET A 126 -11.97 4.40 -11.86
CA MET A 126 -11.84 2.97 -12.13
C MET A 126 -10.44 2.44 -11.76
N GLN A 127 -9.38 3.18 -12.08
CA GLN A 127 -8.01 2.80 -11.74
C GLN A 127 -7.76 2.76 -10.22
N ILE A 128 -8.34 3.72 -9.47
CA ILE A 128 -8.21 3.78 -8.01
C ILE A 128 -9.04 2.68 -7.34
N CYS A 129 -10.30 2.49 -7.76
CA CYS A 129 -11.22 1.57 -7.10
C CYS A 129 -11.02 0.11 -7.53
N TYR A 130 -10.43 -0.13 -8.71
CA TYR A 130 -10.20 -1.47 -9.26
C TYR A 130 -8.79 -1.68 -9.82
N PRO A 131 -7.74 -1.52 -8.99
CA PRO A 131 -6.35 -1.71 -9.42
C PRO A 131 -6.08 -3.15 -9.88
N GLN A 132 -6.89 -4.14 -9.50
CA GLN A 132 -6.78 -5.50 -10.01
C GLN A 132 -7.09 -5.64 -11.50
N ILE A 133 -7.80 -4.68 -12.12
CA ILE A 133 -7.98 -4.66 -13.58
C ILE A 133 -6.64 -4.30 -14.25
N GLU A 134 -5.83 -3.45 -13.61
CA GLU A 134 -4.46 -3.12 -14.05
C GLU A 134 -3.44 -4.27 -13.80
N MET A 135 -3.86 -5.35 -13.12
CA MET A 135 -3.02 -6.53 -12.86
C MET A 135 -2.56 -7.21 -14.16
N HIS A 136 -3.35 -7.06 -15.23
CA HIS A 136 -2.95 -7.38 -16.60
C HIS A 136 -2.21 -6.17 -17.20
N LYS A 137 -0.95 -6.00 -16.79
CA LYS A 137 -0.12 -4.81 -17.09
C LYS A 137 0.02 -4.54 -18.60
N PHE A 138 -0.11 -3.27 -18.97
CA PHE A 138 0.53 -2.76 -20.18
C PHE A 138 2.04 -2.75 -19.94
N THR A 139 2.78 -3.62 -20.62
CA THR A 139 4.25 -3.68 -20.54
C THR A 139 4.84 -2.91 -21.71
N SER A 140 5.65 -1.90 -21.40
CA SER A 140 6.50 -1.23 -22.39
C SER A 140 7.97 -1.54 -22.12
N ASN A 141 8.83 -1.45 -23.13
CA ASN A 141 10.28 -1.63 -22.96
C ASN A 141 10.85 -0.72 -21.85
N ALA A 142 10.35 0.51 -21.74
CA ALA A 142 10.76 1.45 -20.70
C ALA A 142 10.32 0.99 -19.30
N THR A 143 9.09 0.48 -19.16
CA THR A 143 8.55 -0.02 -17.89
C THR A 143 9.29 -1.28 -17.43
N THR A 144 9.53 -2.23 -18.35
CA THR A 144 10.27 -3.45 -18.07
C THR A 144 11.70 -3.12 -17.65
N TYR A 145 12.39 -2.25 -18.40
CA TYR A 145 13.72 -1.79 -18.03
C TYR A 145 13.74 -1.15 -16.63
N GLY A 146 12.74 -0.34 -16.30
CA GLY A 146 12.59 0.24 -14.96
C GLY A 146 12.54 -0.84 -13.87
N CYS A 147 11.59 -1.77 -13.99
CA CYS A 147 11.41 -2.86 -13.02
C CYS A 147 12.64 -3.76 -12.87
N ASP A 148 13.33 -4.04 -13.98
CA ASP A 148 14.51 -4.93 -13.96
C ASP A 148 15.72 -4.29 -13.28
N ASN A 149 15.85 -2.96 -13.36
CA ASN A 149 17.01 -2.24 -12.84
C ASN A 149 16.78 -1.59 -11.47
N GLU A 150 15.54 -1.48 -11.00
CA GLU A 150 15.19 -0.86 -9.70
C GLU A 150 15.95 -1.49 -8.54
N LYS A 151 15.92 -2.83 -8.42
CA LYS A 151 16.64 -3.56 -7.36
C LYS A 151 18.16 -3.37 -7.42
N VAL A 152 18.71 -3.25 -8.63
CA VAL A 152 20.14 -2.99 -8.85
C VAL A 152 20.49 -1.57 -8.42
N ALA A 153 19.66 -0.58 -8.76
CA ALA A 153 19.86 0.80 -8.33
C ALA A 153 19.77 0.95 -6.80
N LEU A 154 18.83 0.26 -6.15
CA LEU A 154 18.72 0.22 -4.69
C LEU A 154 19.98 -0.37 -4.03
N SER A 155 20.56 -1.45 -4.57
CA SER A 155 21.77 -2.03 -4.00
C SER A 155 22.98 -1.10 -4.13
N TYR A 156 23.13 -0.40 -5.26
CA TYR A 156 24.17 0.63 -5.40
C TYR A 156 23.96 1.79 -4.44
N LEU A 157 22.72 2.23 -4.24
CA LEU A 157 22.38 3.27 -3.28
C LEU A 157 22.71 2.82 -1.85
N GLU A 158 22.40 1.58 -1.46
CA GLU A 158 22.73 1.06 -0.14
C GLU A 158 24.25 1.06 0.11
N VAL A 159 25.05 0.62 -0.87
CA VAL A 159 26.53 0.67 -0.77
C VAL A 159 27.01 2.10 -0.62
N TYR A 160 26.50 3.03 -1.42
CA TYR A 160 26.83 4.44 -1.32
C TYR A 160 26.46 5.02 0.06
N LEU A 161 25.25 4.74 0.55
CA LEU A 161 24.81 5.21 1.86
C LEU A 161 25.67 4.65 2.98
N ASN A 162 26.20 3.42 2.88
CA ASN A 162 27.11 2.88 3.89
C ASN A 162 28.47 3.60 3.98
N HIS A 163 28.84 4.44 3.01
CA HIS A 163 30.00 5.32 3.13
C HIS A 163 29.71 6.58 3.95
N GLU A 164 28.48 7.10 3.87
CA GLU A 164 28.04 8.33 4.54
C GLU A 164 27.35 8.07 5.89
N HIS A 165 26.79 6.87 6.05
CA HIS A 165 25.94 6.46 7.15
C HIS A 165 26.42 5.12 7.72
N ARG A 166 26.33 4.96 9.05
CA ARG A 166 26.72 3.73 9.72
C ARG A 166 25.57 2.72 9.71
N ASP A 167 25.84 1.52 9.21
CA ASP A 167 24.89 0.41 9.12
C ASP A 167 23.60 0.78 8.35
N ALA A 168 23.75 1.54 7.27
CA ALA A 168 22.61 1.92 6.43
C ALA A 168 22.06 0.68 5.73
N LYS A 169 20.79 0.37 5.99
CA LYS A 169 20.10 -0.77 5.40
C LYS A 169 18.78 -0.33 4.78
N ILE A 170 18.67 -0.50 3.48
CA ILE A 170 17.42 -0.26 2.76
C ILE A 170 16.56 -1.51 2.90
N THR A 171 15.32 -1.33 3.35
CA THR A 171 14.32 -2.38 3.45
C THR A 171 13.27 -2.23 2.36
N GLU A 172 12.80 -3.36 1.83
CA GLU A 172 11.63 -3.40 0.95
C GLU A 172 10.39 -2.84 1.68
N SER A 173 9.53 -2.13 0.95
CA SER A 173 8.32 -1.50 1.48
C SER A 173 7.06 -2.08 0.85
N GLY A 174 6.05 -2.33 1.67
CA GLY A 174 4.70 -2.61 1.21
C GLY A 174 3.88 -1.35 0.95
N LEU A 175 2.55 -1.49 1.01
CA LEU A 175 1.63 -0.36 1.03
C LEU A 175 1.57 0.25 2.43
N ILE A 176 2.01 1.49 2.55
CA ILE A 176 1.86 2.33 3.73
C ILE A 176 0.66 3.24 3.50
N ARG A 177 -0.30 3.22 4.43
CA ARG A 177 -1.48 4.09 4.41
C ARG A 177 -1.34 5.15 5.50
N SER A 178 -1.91 6.33 5.26
CA SER A 178 -2.01 7.33 6.32
C SER A 178 -3.10 6.91 7.32
N SER A 179 -2.77 6.89 8.60
CA SER A 179 -3.75 6.67 9.68
C SER A 179 -4.72 7.84 9.82
N GLU A 180 -4.24 9.07 9.60
CA GLU A 180 -5.04 10.30 9.60
C GLU A 180 -5.93 10.40 8.35
N PHE A 181 -5.41 10.03 7.19
CA PHE A 181 -6.12 10.06 5.90
C PHE A 181 -6.13 8.68 5.26
N PRO A 182 -7.00 7.74 5.70
CA PRO A 182 -6.96 6.34 5.28
C PRO A 182 -7.08 6.11 3.77
N PHE A 183 -7.63 7.07 3.03
CA PHE A 183 -7.76 7.06 1.58
C PHE A 183 -6.48 7.45 0.85
N LEU A 184 -5.42 7.86 1.55
CA LEU A 184 -4.08 8.11 1.00
C LEU A 184 -3.11 6.98 1.36
N GLY A 185 -2.19 6.71 0.45
CA GLY A 185 -1.10 5.76 0.71
C GLY A 185 0.00 5.79 -0.33
N ALA A 186 1.09 5.09 -0.04
CA ALA A 186 2.22 4.94 -0.94
C ALA A 186 2.88 3.57 -0.78
N SER A 187 3.58 3.13 -1.82
CA SER A 187 4.52 2.02 -1.74
C SER A 187 5.86 2.54 -2.23
N PRO A 188 6.69 3.11 -1.35
CA PRO A 188 8.04 3.52 -1.69
C PRO A 188 8.85 2.36 -2.28
N ASP A 189 9.87 2.69 -3.07
CA ASP A 189 10.79 1.69 -3.64
C ASP A 189 11.73 1.14 -2.55
N GLY A 190 12.04 1.95 -1.54
CA GLY A 190 12.79 1.52 -0.36
C GLY A 190 12.59 2.44 0.85
N LEU A 191 12.92 1.90 2.03
CA LEU A 191 12.91 2.63 3.29
C LEU A 191 14.23 2.42 4.03
N LEU A 192 14.74 3.46 4.67
CA LEU A 192 15.82 3.37 5.66
C LEU A 192 15.27 3.99 6.95
N LEU A 193 14.81 3.17 7.89
CA LEU A 193 14.06 3.69 9.05
C LEU A 193 14.94 4.11 10.23
N ASP A 194 16.10 3.47 10.40
CA ASP A 194 16.97 3.68 11.57
C ASP A 194 18.45 3.81 11.16
N CYS A 195 18.92 5.00 10.74
CA CYS A 195 20.37 5.19 10.70
C CYS A 195 20.93 5.21 12.11
N SER A 196 21.86 4.32 12.42
CA SER A 196 22.56 4.33 13.71
C SER A 196 23.32 5.64 13.97
N CYS A 197 23.71 6.33 12.89
CA CYS A 197 24.51 7.55 12.87
C CYS A 197 23.74 8.83 13.26
N CYS A 198 22.59 9.07 12.63
CA CYS A 198 21.86 10.34 12.71
C CYS A 198 20.44 10.16 13.27
N LYS A 199 19.96 8.93 13.44
CA LYS A 199 18.58 8.62 13.87
C LYS A 199 17.50 9.16 12.95
N GLU A 200 17.86 9.48 11.71
CA GLU A 200 16.93 9.89 10.66
C GLU A 200 16.37 8.69 9.90
N SER A 201 15.18 8.89 9.35
CA SER A 201 14.50 7.95 8.44
C SER A 201 14.44 8.54 7.04
N TYR A 202 14.61 7.71 6.02
CA TYR A 202 14.58 8.10 4.61
C TYR A 202 13.56 7.26 3.83
N VAL A 203 12.85 7.94 2.93
CA VAL A 203 11.95 7.32 1.94
C VAL A 203 12.63 7.42 0.58
N ILE A 204 12.69 6.29 -0.14
CA ILE A 204 13.46 6.18 -1.37
C ILE A 204 12.52 5.94 -2.55
N GLU A 205 12.67 6.77 -3.58
CA GLU A 205 12.01 6.64 -4.87
C GLU A 205 13.10 6.58 -5.95
N ILE A 206 13.16 5.46 -6.67
CA ILE A 206 14.12 5.19 -7.73
C ILE A 206 13.49 5.50 -9.10
N LYS A 207 14.34 5.99 -10.01
CA LYS A 207 14.00 6.17 -11.41
C LYS A 207 15.10 5.59 -12.28
N CYS A 208 14.73 4.65 -13.13
CA CYS A 208 15.62 4.00 -14.10
C CYS A 208 15.17 4.34 -15.55
N PRO A 209 15.45 5.55 -16.05
CA PRO A 209 15.01 5.97 -17.38
C PRO A 209 15.82 5.26 -18.49
N ILE A 210 15.15 4.45 -19.31
CA ILE A 210 15.78 3.71 -20.42
C ILE A 210 16.55 4.60 -21.40
N LYS A 211 16.11 5.85 -21.59
CA LYS A 211 16.76 6.85 -22.47
C LYS A 211 18.16 7.25 -21.99
N CYS A 212 18.49 6.94 -20.75
CA CYS A 212 19.74 7.31 -20.09
C CYS A 212 20.68 6.11 -19.92
N LYS A 213 20.28 4.91 -20.36
CA LYS A 213 21.03 3.66 -20.15
C LYS A 213 22.50 3.72 -20.56
N GLU A 214 22.81 4.44 -21.64
CA GLU A 214 24.16 4.52 -22.23
C GLU A 214 24.81 5.89 -21.99
N LYS A 215 24.18 6.76 -21.19
CA LYS A 215 24.68 8.11 -20.93
C LYS A 215 25.36 8.15 -19.58
N SER A 216 26.50 8.83 -19.49
CA SER A 216 27.10 9.11 -18.19
C SER A 216 26.26 10.16 -17.43
N PRO A 217 26.29 10.17 -16.08
CA PRO A 217 25.67 11.24 -15.30
C PRO A 217 26.10 12.65 -15.75
N THR A 218 27.36 12.81 -16.14
CA THR A 218 27.90 14.06 -16.69
C THR A 218 27.28 14.46 -18.02
N ASP A 219 26.91 13.50 -18.87
CA ASP A 219 26.24 13.78 -20.14
C ASP A 219 24.76 14.11 -19.93
N LEU A 220 24.12 13.48 -18.95
CA LEU A 220 22.74 13.77 -18.57
C LEU A 220 22.60 15.18 -18.01
N ALA A 221 23.50 15.59 -17.10
CA ALA A 221 23.48 16.91 -16.49
C ALA A 221 23.60 18.06 -17.51
N LYS A 222 24.30 17.85 -18.62
CA LYS A 222 24.42 18.84 -19.72
C LYS A 222 23.15 18.98 -20.55
N THR A 223 22.28 17.97 -20.54
CA THR A 223 21.03 17.95 -21.31
C THR A 223 19.80 18.37 -20.51
N ASP A 224 19.94 18.55 -19.18
CA ASP A 224 18.85 18.89 -18.26
C ASP A 224 18.64 20.40 -18.07
N THR A 225 19.22 21.23 -18.95
CA THR A 225 18.85 22.64 -19.07
C THR A 225 17.52 22.76 -19.80
N LYS A 226 16.43 22.88 -19.04
CA LYS A 226 15.15 23.44 -19.48
C LYS A 226 14.90 24.77 -18.82
#